data_AF-E5VPQ4-F1
#
_entry.id   AF-E5VPQ4-F1
#
_cell.length_a   1.000
_cell.length_b   1.000
_cell.length_c   1.000
_cell.angle_alpha   90.00
_cell.angle_beta   90.00
_cell.angle_gamma   90.00
#
_symmetry.space_group_name_H-M   'P 1'
#
loop_
_entity.id
_entity.type
_entity.pdbx_description
1 polymer ?
#
loop_
_entity_poly.entity_id
_entity_poly.type
_entity_poly.pdbx_seq_one_letter_code
_entity_poly.pdbx_strand_id
1 'polypeptide(L)'
;MKKYRGYLLVLLIAFCIQGCSKQQDVEDHSFVLAMGFERLNEKKVLVRYSYADFDKAQSDSGTKIPSRSVTFLATSLKDANKKWKQYKSQQLNFGHLKVVLFANGKKMKRL
;
A
#
# COMPACT_ATOMS: atom_id res chain seq x y z
N MET A 1 28.51 -43.56 -6.45
CA MET A 1 28.00 -42.16 -6.32
C MET A 1 26.47 -42.05 -6.28
N LYS A 2 25.73 -42.95 -5.61
CA LYS A 2 24.25 -42.90 -5.53
C LYS A 2 23.72 -42.15 -4.28
N LYS A 3 24.48 -42.14 -3.18
CA LYS A 3 24.07 -41.50 -1.90
C LYS A 3 24.03 -39.97 -1.96
N TYR A 4 25.00 -39.33 -2.65
CA TYR A 4 25.03 -37.87 -2.84
C TYR A 4 23.95 -37.37 -3.81
N ARG A 5 23.50 -38.24 -4.72
CA ARG A 5 22.52 -37.92 -5.74
C ARG A 5 21.12 -37.70 -5.14
N GLY A 6 20.77 -38.45 -4.08
CA GLY A 6 19.55 -38.21 -3.31
C GLY A 6 19.63 -36.92 -2.46
N TYR A 7 20.77 -36.66 -1.83
CA TYR A 7 20.96 -35.46 -1.01
C TYR A 7 20.91 -34.18 -1.84
N LEU A 8 21.52 -34.19 -3.03
CA LEU A 8 21.46 -33.08 -3.98
C LEU A 8 20.02 -32.78 -4.44
N LEU A 9 19.22 -33.83 -4.61
CA LEU A 9 17.82 -33.71 -5.05
C LEU A 9 16.93 -33.08 -3.96
N VAL A 10 17.15 -33.44 -2.69
CA VAL A 10 16.46 -32.82 -1.55
C VAL A 10 16.85 -31.34 -1.41
N LEU A 11 18.12 -31.01 -1.62
CA LEU A 11 18.63 -29.64 -1.53
C LEU A 11 18.04 -28.75 -2.64
N LEU A 12 17.92 -29.29 -3.86
CA LEU A 12 17.26 -28.61 -4.99
C LEU A 12 15.77 -28.36 -4.72
N ILE A 13 15.05 -29.35 -4.18
CA ILE A 13 13.62 -29.18 -3.86
C ILE A 13 13.45 -28.11 -2.78
N ALA A 14 14.28 -28.10 -1.73
CA ALA A 14 14.26 -27.07 -0.68
C ALA A 14 14.49 -25.66 -1.23
N PHE A 15 15.39 -25.51 -2.21
CA PHE A 15 15.64 -24.24 -2.89
C PHE A 15 14.44 -23.78 -3.74
N CYS A 16 13.74 -24.72 -4.39
CA CYS A 16 12.54 -24.41 -5.19
C CYS A 16 11.38 -23.88 -4.34
N ILE A 17 11.22 -24.34 -3.08
CA ILE A 17 10.13 -23.86 -2.20
C ILE A 17 10.42 -22.45 -1.63
N GLN A 18 11.69 -22.08 -1.48
CA GLN A 18 12.09 -20.72 -1.10
C GLN A 18 11.94 -19.71 -2.24
N GLY A 19 11.83 -20.20 -3.48
CA GLY A 19 11.68 -19.41 -4.71
C GLY A 19 10.24 -19.14 -5.14
N CYS A 20 9.22 -19.44 -4.32
CA CYS A 20 7.86 -18.94 -4.54
C CYS A 20 7.84 -17.42 -4.34
N SER A 21 8.34 -16.69 -5.33
CA SER A 21 8.08 -15.27 -5.52
C SER A 21 6.57 -15.10 -5.50
N LYS A 22 6.08 -14.43 -4.46
CA LYS A 22 4.70 -13.97 -4.37
C LYS A 22 4.37 -13.29 -5.69
N GLN A 23 3.53 -13.91 -6.50
CA GLN A 23 2.84 -13.22 -7.57
C GLN A 23 2.08 -12.10 -6.86
N GLN A 24 2.58 -10.87 -6.99
CA GLN A 24 1.88 -9.70 -6.48
C GLN A 24 0.71 -9.48 -7.43
N ASP A 25 -0.40 -10.11 -7.09
CA ASP A 25 -1.64 -9.92 -7.83
C ASP A 25 -2.10 -8.47 -7.63
N VAL A 26 -2.86 -7.95 -8.58
CA VAL A 26 -3.40 -6.58 -8.53
C VAL A 26 -4.17 -6.34 -7.22
N GLU A 27 -4.74 -7.40 -6.66
CA GLU A 27 -5.48 -7.41 -5.41
C GLU A 27 -4.60 -7.21 -4.16
N ASP A 28 -3.28 -7.40 -4.23
CA ASP A 28 -2.36 -7.15 -3.11
C ASP A 28 -2.06 -5.66 -2.89
N HIS A 29 -2.56 -4.81 -3.79
CA HIS A 29 -2.34 -3.37 -3.76
C HIS A 29 -3.62 -2.60 -3.48
N SER A 30 -3.54 -1.68 -2.53
CA SER A 30 -4.58 -0.69 -2.31
C SER A 30 -4.31 0.54 -3.16
N PHE A 31 -4.98 0.62 -4.30
CA PHE A 31 -4.89 1.74 -5.23
C PHE A 31 -5.55 2.98 -4.64
N VAL A 32 -4.76 4.02 -4.40
CA VAL A 32 -5.24 5.28 -3.85
C VAL A 32 -5.84 6.12 -4.98
N LEU A 33 -7.13 6.40 -4.85
CA LEU A 33 -7.92 7.19 -5.79
C LEU A 33 -7.85 8.69 -5.44
N ALA A 34 -7.88 9.00 -4.15
CA ALA A 34 -7.79 10.37 -3.65
C ALA A 34 -7.08 10.40 -2.31
N MET A 35 -6.40 11.52 -2.03
CA MET A 35 -5.76 11.76 -0.75
C MET A 35 -6.10 13.16 -0.25
N GLY A 36 -6.47 13.24 1.04
CA GLY A 36 -6.74 14.49 1.73
C GLY A 36 -5.75 14.72 2.86
N PHE A 37 -5.31 15.96 3.03
CA PHE A 37 -4.50 16.39 4.16
C PHE A 37 -5.19 17.53 4.87
N GLU A 38 -5.41 17.37 6.17
CA GLU A 38 -5.97 18.42 7.01
C GLU A 38 -5.04 18.66 8.19
N ARG A 39 -4.51 19.88 8.30
CA ARG A 39 -3.59 20.24 9.37
C ARG A 39 -4.39 20.58 10.62
N LEU A 40 -4.27 19.77 11.66
CA LEU A 40 -4.87 20.09 12.96
C LEU A 40 -4.03 21.14 13.69
N ASN A 41 -2.74 20.84 13.88
CA ASN A 41 -1.79 21.67 14.61
C ASN A 41 -0.45 21.72 13.86
N GLU A 42 0.55 22.45 14.39
CA GLU A 42 1.88 22.50 13.78
C GLU A 42 2.54 21.12 13.62
N LYS A 43 2.25 20.19 14.54
CA LYS A 43 2.88 18.86 14.63
C LYS A 43 2.01 17.70 14.14
N LYS A 44 0.71 17.91 13.90
CA LYS A 44 -0.25 16.84 13.59
C LYS A 44 -1.07 17.17 12.34
N VAL A 45 -1.20 16.17 11.48
CA VAL A 45 -1.97 16.21 10.23
C VAL A 45 -2.89 14.99 10.19
N LEU A 46 -4.14 15.18 9.78
CA LEU A 46 -5.03 14.11 9.38
C LEU A 46 -4.75 13.79 7.92
N VAL A 47 -4.37 12.54 7.65
CA VAL A 47 -4.18 12.03 6.29
C VAL A 47 -5.33 11.08 6.00
N ARG A 48 -6.16 11.45 5.03
CA ARG A 48 -7.24 10.63 4.53
C ARG A 48 -6.83 9.96 3.23
N TYR A 49 -6.83 8.63 3.21
CA TYR A 49 -6.67 7.84 2.00
C TYR A 49 -8.03 7.37 1.52
N SER A 50 -8.38 7.68 0.27
CA SER A 50 -9.48 7.04 -0.43
C SER A 50 -8.90 6.02 -1.40
N TYR A 51 -9.28 4.76 -1.26
CA TYR A 51 -8.74 3.64 -2.03
C TYR A 51 -9.86 2.80 -2.66
N ALA A 52 -9.52 2.11 -3.75
CA ALA A 52 -10.43 1.18 -4.42
C ALA A 52 -10.64 -0.08 -3.57
N ASP A 53 -11.91 -0.46 -3.37
CA ASP A 53 -12.33 -1.60 -2.56
C ASP A 53 -12.61 -2.81 -3.46
N PHE A 54 -11.56 -3.60 -3.70
CA PHE A 54 -11.65 -4.83 -4.49
C PHE A 54 -12.32 -5.98 -3.72
N ASP A 55 -12.36 -5.92 -2.39
CA ASP A 55 -12.96 -6.96 -1.54
C ASP A 55 -14.47 -7.13 -1.82
N LYS A 56 -15.11 -6.12 -2.42
CA LYS A 56 -16.53 -6.12 -2.84
C LYS A 56 -16.74 -6.09 -4.35
N ALA A 57 -15.66 -6.08 -5.13
CA ALA A 57 -15.78 -6.05 -6.58
C ALA A 57 -16.16 -7.45 -7.07
N GLN A 58 -17.41 -7.62 -7.49
CA GLN A 58 -17.85 -8.84 -8.14
C GLN A 58 -17.23 -8.87 -9.54
N SER A 59 -16.32 -9.82 -9.75
CA SER A 59 -15.51 -9.96 -10.96
C SER A 59 -16.35 -9.90 -12.24
N ASP A 60 -15.82 -9.21 -13.25
CA ASP A 60 -16.12 -9.37 -14.69
C ASP A 60 -17.23 -8.52 -15.34
N SER A 61 -17.95 -7.66 -14.63
CA SER A 61 -19.06 -6.89 -15.26
C SER A 61 -18.71 -5.49 -15.80
N GLY A 62 -17.45 -5.04 -15.69
CA GLY A 62 -17.08 -3.66 -16.08
C GLY A 62 -17.74 -2.57 -15.20
N THR A 63 -18.31 -2.97 -14.06
CA THR A 63 -18.98 -2.07 -13.12
C THR A 63 -17.95 -1.25 -12.33
N LYS A 64 -18.27 0.02 -12.07
CA LYS A 64 -17.41 0.96 -11.33
C LYS A 64 -17.04 0.39 -9.95
N ILE A 65 -15.73 0.30 -9.68
CA ILE A 65 -15.21 -0.21 -8.41
C ILE A 65 -15.58 0.77 -7.27
N PRO A 66 -16.16 0.29 -6.16
CA PRO A 66 -16.47 1.15 -5.02
C PRO A 66 -15.18 1.67 -4.36
N SER A 67 -15.24 2.85 -3.77
CA SER A 67 -14.12 3.43 -3.02
C SER A 67 -14.41 3.47 -1.52
N ARG A 68 -13.42 3.14 -0.68
CA ARG A 68 -13.46 3.37 0.76
C ARG A 68 -12.48 4.47 1.16
N SER A 69 -12.79 5.17 2.25
CA SER A 69 -11.91 6.18 2.83
C SER A 69 -11.54 5.81 4.26
N VAL A 70 -10.27 5.96 4.61
CA VAL A 70 -9.76 5.85 5.97
C VAL A 70 -8.93 7.08 6.31
N THR A 71 -9.03 7.55 7.55
CA THR A 71 -8.32 8.75 8.01
C THR A 71 -7.41 8.38 9.17
N PHE A 72 -6.14 8.78 9.07
CA PHE A 72 -5.15 8.58 10.11
C PHE A 72 -4.68 9.92 10.66
N LEU A 73 -4.69 10.05 11.99
CA LEU A 73 -3.97 11.13 12.65
C LEU A 73 -2.48 10.78 12.63
N ALA A 74 -1.65 11.58 11.96
CA ALA A 74 -0.23 11.33 11.79
C ALA A 74 0.59 12.61 12.00
N THR A 75 1.89 12.47 12.21
CA THR A 75 2.82 13.61 12.25
C THR A 75 3.47 13.89 10.90
N SER A 76 3.41 12.93 9.98
CA SER A 76 3.94 13.02 8.62
C SER A 76 3.26 12.00 7.70
N LEU A 77 3.43 12.14 6.38
CA LEU A 77 2.96 11.13 5.42
C LEU A 77 3.65 9.77 5.64
N LYS A 78 4.92 9.76 6.07
CA LYS A 78 5.63 8.53 6.41
C LYS A 78 4.98 7.81 7.59
N ASP A 79 4.59 8.56 8.63
CA ASP A 79 3.88 8.02 9.78
C ASP A 79 2.49 7.50 9.37
N ALA A 80 1.77 8.24 8.52
CA ALA A 80 0.48 7.79 7.98
C ALA A 80 0.62 6.48 7.18
N ASN A 81 1.63 6.36 6.32
CA ASN A 81 1.92 5.13 5.56
C ASN A 81 2.30 3.96 6.49
N LYS A 82 2.97 4.22 7.62
CA LYS A 82 3.26 3.19 8.62
C LYS A 82 1.98 2.70 9.30
N LYS A 83 1.08 3.61 9.66
CA LYS A 83 -0.23 3.28 10.24
C LYS A 83 -1.11 2.52 9.26
N TRP A 84 -1.05 2.87 7.97
CA TRP A 84 -1.70 2.09 6.92
C TRP A 84 -1.24 0.64 6.93
N LYS A 85 0.08 0.37 6.96
CA LYS A 85 0.61 -1.01 6.98
C LYS A 85 0.15 -1.82 8.20
N GLN A 86 -0.19 -1.15 9.31
CA GLN A 86 -0.77 -1.79 10.48
C GLN A 86 -2.28 -2.03 10.33
N TYR A 87 -2.96 -1.17 9.56
CA TYR A 87 -4.40 -1.26 9.31
C TYR A 87 -4.74 -2.28 8.21
N LYS A 88 -4.00 -2.31 7.10
CA LYS A 88 -4.21 -3.22 5.98
C LYS A 88 -2.86 -3.81 5.52
N SER A 89 -2.84 -5.11 5.27
CA SER A 89 -1.67 -5.83 4.76
C SER A 89 -1.29 -5.43 3.33
N GLN A 90 -2.28 -5.01 2.53
CA GLN A 90 -2.11 -4.52 1.16
C GLN A 90 -1.22 -3.28 1.14
N GLN A 91 -0.31 -3.21 0.18
CA GLN A 91 0.56 -2.04 0.03
C GLN A 91 -0.18 -0.90 -0.66
N LEU A 92 0.00 0.33 -0.18
CA LEU A 92 -0.52 1.52 -0.88
C LEU A 92 0.13 1.66 -2.24
N ASN A 93 -0.69 1.77 -3.28
CA ASN A 93 -0.25 2.08 -4.63
C ASN A 93 -0.74 3.47 -5.03
N PHE A 94 0.20 4.36 -5.32
CA PHE A 94 -0.07 5.75 -5.71
C PHE A 94 0.05 5.97 -7.24
N GLY A 95 0.27 4.93 -8.04
CA GLY A 95 0.52 5.04 -9.48
C GLY A 95 -0.62 5.72 -10.25
N HIS A 96 -1.85 5.63 -9.76
CA HIS A 96 -3.02 6.28 -10.35
C HIS A 96 -3.46 7.56 -9.63
N LEU A 97 -2.78 7.94 -8.54
CA LEU A 97 -3.15 9.11 -7.76
C LEU A 97 -2.69 10.38 -8.47
N LYS A 98 -3.64 11.20 -8.93
CA LYS A 98 -3.38 12.56 -9.40
C LYS A 98 -3.54 13.53 -8.23
N VAL A 99 -2.45 14.18 -7.82
CA VAL A 99 -2.46 15.13 -6.70
C VAL A 99 -2.37 16.56 -7.25
N VAL A 100 -3.31 17.41 -6.85
CA VAL A 100 -3.23 18.86 -7.05
C VAL A 100 -3.11 19.51 -5.68
N LEU A 101 -1.97 20.15 -5.41
CA LEU A 101 -1.70 20.80 -4.13
C LEU A 101 -1.94 22.31 -4.26
N PHE A 102 -2.96 22.80 -3.55
CA PHE A 102 -3.16 24.24 -3.37
C PHE A 102 -2.50 24.67 -2.07
N ALA A 103 -1.31 25.26 -2.17
CA ALA A 103 -0.60 25.81 -1.03
C ALA A 103 -0.62 27.35 -1.10
N ASN A 104 -1.06 27.99 -0.02
CA ASN A 104 -0.85 29.42 0.17
C ASN A 104 0.62 29.59 0.60
N GLY A 105 1.47 30.11 -0.28
CA GLY A 105 2.95 30.07 -0.24
C GLY A 105 3.66 30.73 0.95
N LYS A 106 3.05 30.80 2.14
CA LYS A 106 3.71 31.18 3.39
C LYS A 106 4.82 30.16 3.70
N LYS A 107 6.06 30.57 3.42
CA LYS A 107 7.28 29.87 3.86
C LYS A 107 7.21 29.67 5.37
N MET A 108 7.21 28.41 5.80
CA MET A 108 7.43 28.07 7.20
C MET A 108 8.88 28.46 7.54
N LYS A 109 9.07 29.44 8.43
CA LYS A 109 10.41 29.77 8.96
C LYS A 109 10.91 28.54 9.72
N ARG A 110 12.10 28.04 9.38
CA ARG A 110 12.81 27.07 10.21
C ARG A 110 13.09 27.77 11.55
N LEU A 111 12.46 27.28 12.61
CA LEU A 111 12.88 27.52 14.00
C LEU A 111 14.14 26.70 14.27
#